data_AF-A0A536L6P6-F1
#
_entry.id   AF-A0A536L6P6-F1
#
_cell.length_a   1.000
_cell.length_b   1.000
_cell.length_c   1.000
_cell.angle_alpha   90.00
_cell.angle_beta   90.00
_cell.angle_gamma   90.00
#
_symmetry.space_group_name_H-M   'P 1'
#
loop_
_entity.id
_entity.type
_entity.pdbx_description
1 polymer ?
#
loop_
_entity_poly.entity_id
_entity_poly.type
_entity_poly.pdbx_seq_one_letter_code
_entity_poly.pdbx_strand_id
1 'polypeptide(L)'
;MALAVSEPRQGSPSADAAELVDPMASARAAGLRYVPDQSPGIRRKRVGKGFTYLDTDGRTVRDSETIHRIKRLAIPPAWTDVWICPDPRGHLQATGRDARGRKQYRYHPRWREVRDAVKYDRMLAFAESLPKIREHTDRDLERPGMPREKVLATIVRLLEDTRIRVGNDEYRKENGSYGLTTLRNRHVNVIGAEVRFTFR
;
A
#
# COMPACT_ATOMS: atom_id res chain seq x y z
N MET A 1 -56.91 3.58 -1.78
CA MET A 1 -55.89 2.83 -2.54
C MET A 1 -54.55 3.12 -1.90
N ALA A 2 -54.15 2.32 -0.91
CA ALA A 2 -52.95 2.53 -0.12
C ALA A 2 -51.75 1.89 -0.83
N LEU A 3 -50.76 2.70 -1.23
CA LEU A 3 -49.49 2.23 -1.76
C LEU A 3 -48.56 1.97 -0.59
N ALA A 4 -48.32 0.68 -0.31
CA ALA A 4 -47.29 0.23 0.62
C ALA A 4 -45.91 0.63 0.08
N VAL A 5 -45.23 1.52 0.80
CA VAL A 5 -43.82 1.84 0.55
C VAL A 5 -43.00 0.73 1.23
N SER A 6 -42.47 -0.18 0.42
CA SER A 6 -41.54 -1.22 0.85
C SER A 6 -40.24 -0.60 1.37
N GLU A 7 -39.84 -0.94 2.59
CA GLU A 7 -38.57 -0.54 3.19
C GLU A 7 -37.36 -1.04 2.36
N PRO A 8 -36.28 -0.25 2.26
CA PRO A 8 -35.06 -0.68 1.60
C PRO A 8 -34.38 -1.77 2.44
N ARG A 9 -34.24 -2.96 1.87
CA ARG A 9 -33.43 -4.05 2.45
C ARG A 9 -32.02 -3.52 2.69
N GLN A 10 -31.61 -3.48 3.95
CA GLN A 10 -30.20 -3.31 4.33
C GLN A 10 -29.44 -4.55 3.86
N GLY A 11 -28.84 -4.46 2.67
CA GLY A 11 -27.86 -5.43 2.22
C GLY A 11 -26.62 -5.29 3.10
N SER A 12 -26.34 -6.28 3.94
CA SER A 12 -25.05 -6.42 4.58
C SER A 12 -23.96 -6.41 3.50
N PRO A 13 -22.79 -5.77 3.70
CA PRO A 13 -21.69 -5.89 2.76
C PRO A 13 -21.38 -7.39 2.61
N SER A 14 -21.51 -7.91 1.39
CA SER A 14 -21.36 -9.33 1.09
C SER A 14 -20.04 -9.84 1.66
N ALA A 15 -20.08 -10.95 2.38
CA ALA A 15 -18.93 -11.61 3.01
C ALA A 15 -17.72 -11.77 2.04
N ASP A 16 -17.99 -11.86 0.74
CA ASP A 16 -17.02 -11.89 -0.36
C ASP A 16 -16.05 -10.68 -0.37
N ALA A 17 -16.52 -9.47 -0.06
CA ALA A 17 -15.68 -8.28 -0.10
C ALA A 17 -14.72 -8.22 1.09
N ALA A 18 -15.15 -8.71 2.27
CA ALA A 18 -14.33 -8.79 3.47
C ALA A 18 -13.30 -9.94 3.39
N GLU A 19 -13.65 -11.08 2.79
CA GLU A 19 -12.69 -12.15 2.49
C GLU A 19 -11.57 -11.64 1.59
N LEU A 20 -11.87 -10.86 0.56
CA LEU A 20 -10.86 -10.33 -0.36
C LEU A 20 -9.90 -9.29 0.27
N VAL A 21 -10.21 -8.75 1.46
CA VAL A 21 -9.31 -7.84 2.21
C VAL A 21 -8.12 -8.60 2.80
N ASP A 22 -8.32 -9.86 3.20
CA ASP A 22 -7.29 -10.73 3.75
C ASP A 22 -6.26 -11.08 2.65
N PRO A 23 -4.97 -10.77 2.83
CA PRO A 23 -3.92 -11.14 1.89
C PRO A 23 -3.88 -12.64 1.57
N MET A 24 -4.27 -13.50 2.50
CA MET A 24 -4.28 -14.96 2.27
C MET A 24 -5.45 -15.36 1.37
N ALA A 25 -6.66 -14.86 1.62
CA ALA A 25 -7.81 -15.06 0.74
C ALA A 25 -7.61 -14.45 -0.65
N SER A 26 -7.04 -13.24 -0.75
CA SER A 26 -6.61 -12.65 -2.03
C SER A 26 -5.66 -13.59 -2.80
N ALA A 27 -4.73 -14.25 -2.10
CA ALA A 27 -3.77 -15.15 -2.74
C ALA A 27 -4.50 -16.39 -3.26
N ARG A 28 -5.38 -16.99 -2.45
CA ARG A 28 -6.20 -18.14 -2.85
C ARG A 28 -7.07 -17.83 -4.06
N ALA A 29 -7.75 -16.68 -4.08
CA ALA A 29 -8.57 -16.24 -5.22
C ALA A 29 -7.75 -16.09 -6.50
N ALA A 30 -6.48 -15.69 -6.39
CA ALA A 30 -5.54 -15.62 -7.52
C ALA A 30 -4.96 -16.99 -7.94
N GLY A 31 -5.32 -18.09 -7.27
CA GLY A 31 -4.69 -19.41 -7.44
C GLY A 31 -3.24 -19.45 -6.95
N LEU A 32 -2.89 -18.56 -6.02
CA LEU A 32 -1.56 -18.35 -5.47
C LEU A 32 -1.50 -18.75 -3.99
N ARG A 33 -0.28 -18.88 -3.49
CA ARG A 33 0.01 -19.16 -2.08
C ARG A 33 0.50 -17.91 -1.38
N TYR A 34 -0.03 -17.65 -0.20
CA TYR A 34 0.51 -16.62 0.66
C TYR A 34 1.84 -17.10 1.24
N VAL A 35 2.94 -16.40 0.95
CA VAL A 35 4.30 -16.74 1.37
C VAL A 35 4.99 -15.44 1.81
N PRO A 36 5.27 -15.26 3.11
CA PRO A 36 6.01 -14.11 3.59
C PRO A 36 7.51 -14.26 3.28
N ASP A 37 8.23 -13.15 3.17
CA ASP A 37 9.67 -13.17 2.88
C ASP A 37 10.56 -13.46 4.11
N GLN A 38 9.93 -13.72 5.25
CA GLN A 38 10.56 -14.24 6.45
C GLN A 38 10.69 -15.77 6.42
N SER A 39 9.98 -16.43 5.50
CA SER A 39 10.10 -17.87 5.28
C SER A 39 11.44 -18.23 4.63
N PRO A 40 11.94 -19.47 4.78
CA PRO A 40 13.10 -19.94 4.04
C PRO A 40 12.91 -19.71 2.53
N GLY A 41 13.93 -19.16 1.88
CA GLY A 41 13.89 -18.92 0.44
C GLY A 41 15.27 -18.89 -0.21
N ILE A 42 15.26 -18.72 -1.51
CA ILE A 42 16.47 -18.69 -2.33
C ILE A 42 17.16 -17.34 -2.15
N ARG A 43 18.46 -17.36 -1.86
CA ARG A 43 19.28 -16.16 -1.69
C ARG A 43 20.08 -15.89 -2.96
N ARG A 44 20.19 -14.62 -3.34
CA ARG A 44 21.08 -14.20 -4.43
C ARG A 44 22.44 -13.78 -3.86
N LYS A 45 23.53 -14.36 -4.36
CA LYS A 45 24.90 -14.02 -3.99
C LYS A 45 25.66 -13.52 -5.22
N ARG A 46 26.37 -12.41 -5.09
CA ARG A 46 27.21 -11.87 -6.18
C ARG A 46 28.48 -12.71 -6.33
N VAL A 47 28.84 -13.07 -7.56
CA VAL A 47 30.05 -13.82 -7.89
C VAL A 47 30.67 -13.24 -9.16
N GLY A 48 31.88 -12.68 -9.05
CA GLY A 48 32.55 -12.00 -10.16
C GLY A 48 31.66 -10.91 -10.77
N LYS A 49 31.37 -11.02 -12.07
CA LYS A 49 30.49 -10.11 -12.82
C LYS A 49 29.01 -10.50 -12.78
N GLY A 50 28.65 -11.63 -12.17
CA GLY A 50 27.29 -12.19 -12.18
C GLY A 50 26.75 -12.52 -10.79
N PHE A 51 25.73 -13.39 -10.79
CA PHE A 51 25.06 -13.85 -9.58
C PHE A 51 24.96 -15.38 -9.56
N THR A 52 25.10 -15.95 -8.37
CA THR A 52 24.69 -17.32 -8.05
C THR A 52 23.48 -17.30 -7.13
N TYR A 53 22.72 -18.39 -7.12
CA TYR A 53 21.53 -18.55 -6.28
C TYR A 53 21.76 -19.71 -5.33
N LEU A 54 21.46 -19.49 -4.05
CA LEU A 54 21.60 -20.48 -2.99
C LEU A 54 20.20 -20.86 -2.51
N ASP A 55 19.91 -22.15 -2.41
CA ASP A 55 18.65 -22.65 -1.86
C ASP A 55 18.54 -22.43 -0.34
N THR A 56 17.48 -22.97 0.25
CA THR A 56 17.21 -22.88 1.69
C THR A 56 18.28 -23.56 2.55
N ASP A 57 18.97 -24.56 2.00
CA ASP A 57 20.05 -25.31 2.65
C ASP A 57 21.43 -24.65 2.39
N GLY A 58 21.46 -23.58 1.59
CA GLY A 58 22.68 -22.89 1.19
C GLY A 58 23.43 -23.55 0.03
N ARG A 59 22.86 -24.56 -0.62
CA ARG A 59 23.45 -25.20 -1.80
C ARG A 59 23.17 -24.38 -3.06
N THR A 60 24.09 -24.44 -4.03
CA THR A 60 23.90 -23.74 -5.30
C THR A 60 22.73 -24.34 -6.07
N VAL A 61 21.76 -23.50 -6.41
CA VAL A 61 20.64 -23.86 -7.31
C VAL A 61 21.22 -24.10 -8.70
N ARG A 62 21.13 -25.34 -9.19
CA ARG A 62 21.55 -25.75 -10.54
C ARG A 62 20.39 -26.04 -11.49
N ASP A 63 19.18 -26.14 -10.95
CA ASP A 63 17.98 -26.39 -11.74
C ASP A 63 17.74 -25.26 -12.74
N SER A 64 17.71 -25.64 -14.02
CA SER A 64 17.62 -24.69 -15.14
C SER A 64 16.28 -23.95 -15.18
N GLU A 65 15.20 -24.64 -14.81
CA GLU A 65 13.85 -24.06 -14.80
C GLU A 65 13.73 -22.98 -13.71
N THR A 66 14.22 -23.29 -12.51
CA THR A 66 14.29 -22.34 -11.40
C THR A 66 15.13 -21.12 -11.77
N ILE A 67 16.33 -21.32 -12.33
CA ILE A 67 17.19 -20.20 -12.76
C ILE A 67 16.48 -19.32 -13.80
N HIS A 68 15.81 -19.93 -14.78
CA HIS A 68 15.08 -19.21 -15.81
C HIS A 68 13.90 -18.40 -15.24
N ARG A 69 13.15 -18.99 -14.30
CA ARG A 69 12.11 -18.27 -13.55
C ARG A 69 12.68 -17.06 -12.81
N ILE A 70 13.78 -17.23 -12.08
CA ILE A 70 14.42 -16.14 -11.32
C ILE A 70 14.85 -15.01 -12.26
N LYS A 71 15.46 -15.34 -13.41
CA LYS A 71 15.85 -14.33 -14.42
C LYS A 71 14.64 -13.53 -14.92
N ARG A 72 13.50 -14.19 -15.16
CA ARG A 72 12.25 -13.54 -15.59
C ARG A 72 11.66 -12.57 -14.55
N LEU A 73 12.02 -12.69 -13.28
CA LEU A 73 11.63 -11.71 -12.26
C LEU A 73 12.30 -10.34 -12.43
N ALA A 74 13.34 -10.25 -13.27
CA ALA A 74 14.09 -9.03 -13.56
C ALA A 74 14.48 -8.27 -12.27
N ILE A 75 15.07 -8.99 -11.31
CA ILE A 75 15.51 -8.43 -10.03
C ILE A 75 16.72 -7.52 -10.32
N PRO A 76 16.62 -6.19 -10.07
CA PRO A 76 17.69 -5.26 -10.40
C PRO A 76 19.04 -5.69 -9.80
N PRO A 77 20.15 -5.54 -10.54
CA PRO A 77 21.47 -5.99 -10.08
C PRO A 77 21.97 -5.19 -8.86
N ALA A 78 21.49 -3.95 -8.69
CA ALA A 78 21.83 -3.10 -7.55
C ALA A 78 21.15 -3.52 -6.24
N TRP A 79 20.18 -4.44 -6.26
CA TRP A 79 19.52 -4.85 -5.02
C TRP A 79 20.42 -5.72 -4.14
N THR A 80 20.47 -5.40 -2.85
CA THR A 80 21.12 -6.19 -1.80
C THR A 80 20.07 -6.99 -0.99
N ASP A 81 20.53 -7.90 -0.11
CA ASP A 81 19.68 -8.72 0.75
C ASP A 81 18.51 -9.39 0.04
N VAL A 82 18.79 -9.95 -1.15
CA VAL A 82 17.73 -10.47 -2.01
C VAL A 82 17.27 -11.84 -1.54
N TRP A 83 15.99 -11.90 -1.21
CA TRP A 83 15.22 -13.13 -0.95
C TRP A 83 14.34 -13.43 -2.15
N ILE A 84 14.25 -14.69 -2.55
CA ILE A 84 13.46 -15.16 -3.68
C ILE A 84 12.60 -16.34 -3.22
N CYS A 85 11.31 -16.29 -3.52
CA CYS A 85 10.38 -17.34 -3.17
C CYS A 85 10.72 -18.64 -3.91
N PRO A 86 10.84 -19.78 -3.21
CA PRO A 86 11.09 -21.08 -3.86
C PRO A 86 9.86 -21.57 -4.64
N ASP A 87 8.65 -21.26 -4.17
CA ASP A 87 7.39 -21.67 -4.82
C ASP A 87 7.04 -20.69 -5.97
N PRO A 88 6.93 -21.15 -7.23
CA PRO A 88 6.51 -20.31 -8.35
C PRO A 88 5.10 -19.74 -8.17
N ARG A 89 4.25 -20.36 -7.33
CA ARG A 89 2.90 -19.89 -7.01
C ARG A 89 2.84 -18.97 -5.79
N GLY A 90 3.98 -18.60 -5.20
CA GLY A 90 4.03 -17.61 -4.12
C GLY A 90 3.56 -16.24 -4.62
N HIS A 91 2.62 -15.60 -3.92
CA HIS A 91 2.14 -14.27 -4.29
C HIS A 91 3.27 -13.22 -4.33
N LEU A 92 4.20 -13.32 -3.38
CA LEU A 92 5.46 -12.60 -3.36
C LEU A 92 6.54 -13.48 -3.98
N GLN A 93 7.21 -12.97 -5.01
CA GLN A 93 8.22 -13.71 -5.77
C GLN A 93 9.65 -13.37 -5.37
N ALA A 94 9.91 -12.10 -5.00
CA ALA A 94 11.21 -11.70 -4.45
C ALA A 94 11.10 -10.43 -3.63
N THR A 95 12.03 -10.26 -2.69
CA THR A 95 12.30 -9.00 -2.01
C THR A 95 13.79 -8.70 -2.03
N GLY A 96 14.13 -7.44 -1.75
CA GLY A 96 15.52 -7.00 -1.61
C GLY A 96 15.55 -5.54 -1.17
N ARG A 97 16.74 -4.99 -1.00
CA ARG A 97 16.94 -3.57 -0.67
C ARG A 97 17.50 -2.84 -1.87
N ASP A 98 16.96 -1.69 -2.21
CA ASP A 98 17.52 -0.84 -3.26
C ASP A 98 18.78 -0.08 -2.78
N ALA A 99 19.36 0.73 -3.67
CA ALA A 99 20.55 1.54 -3.37
C ALA A 99 20.35 2.55 -2.21
N ARG A 100 19.11 2.82 -1.81
CA ARG A 100 18.77 3.67 -0.66
C ARG A 100 18.38 2.84 0.57
N GLY A 101 18.59 1.53 0.57
CA GLY A 101 18.26 0.62 1.67
C GLY A 101 16.76 0.28 1.80
N ARG A 102 15.91 0.82 0.93
CA ARG A 102 14.45 0.63 1.00
C ARG A 102 14.09 -0.77 0.53
N LYS A 103 13.21 -1.43 1.27
CA LYS A 103 12.71 -2.76 0.91
C LYS A 103 11.83 -2.68 -0.33
N GLN A 104 12.21 -3.43 -1.35
CA GLN A 104 11.53 -3.54 -2.64
C GLN A 104 10.95 -4.94 -2.81
N TYR A 105 9.89 -5.03 -3.62
CA TYR A 105 9.10 -6.25 -3.79
C TYR A 105 8.92 -6.58 -5.28
N ARG A 106 8.92 -7.87 -5.61
CA ARG A 106 8.43 -8.43 -6.87
C ARG A 106 7.27 -9.37 -6.56
N TYR A 107 6.11 -9.10 -7.11
CA TYR A 107 4.91 -9.92 -6.94
C TYR A 107 4.67 -10.78 -8.18
N HIS A 108 3.96 -11.89 -7.99
CA HIS A 108 3.44 -12.69 -9.09
C HIS A 108 2.47 -11.84 -9.95
N PRO A 109 2.45 -11.96 -11.30
CA PRO A 109 1.56 -11.17 -12.15
C PRO A 109 0.08 -11.26 -11.74
N ARG A 110 -0.43 -12.50 -11.56
CA ARG A 110 -1.81 -12.76 -11.10
C ARG A 110 -2.17 -12.14 -9.74
N TRP A 111 -1.17 -11.86 -8.88
CA TRP A 111 -1.43 -11.18 -7.61
C TRP A 111 -1.91 -9.74 -7.83
N ARG A 112 -1.35 -9.04 -8.83
CA ARG A 112 -1.80 -7.67 -9.15
C ARG A 112 -3.21 -7.66 -9.69
N GLU A 113 -3.54 -8.57 -10.62
CA GLU A 113 -4.87 -8.66 -11.23
C GLU A 113 -5.97 -8.77 -10.18
N VAL A 114 -5.81 -9.66 -9.20
CA VAL A 114 -6.79 -9.82 -8.12
C VAL A 114 -6.79 -8.63 -7.17
N ARG A 115 -5.62 -8.13 -6.75
CA ARG A 115 -5.55 -6.99 -5.82
C ARG A 115 -6.08 -5.68 -6.41
N ASP A 116 -5.95 -5.50 -7.71
CA ASP A 116 -6.51 -4.37 -8.42
C ASP A 116 -8.05 -4.45 -8.44
N ALA A 117 -8.64 -5.64 -8.60
CA ALA A 117 -10.09 -5.84 -8.45
C ALA A 117 -10.58 -5.51 -7.03
N VAL A 118 -9.91 -6.04 -6.00
CA VAL A 118 -10.23 -5.74 -4.58
C VAL A 118 -10.17 -4.23 -4.26
N LYS A 119 -9.30 -3.49 -4.97
CA LYS A 119 -9.21 -2.04 -4.79
C LYS A 119 -10.51 -1.33 -5.19
N TYR A 120 -11.22 -1.80 -6.22
CA TYR A 120 -12.49 -1.20 -6.64
C TYR A 120 -13.59 -1.40 -5.61
N ASP A 121 -13.72 -2.60 -5.05
CA ASP A 121 -14.71 -2.88 -4.00
C ASP A 121 -14.47 -2.02 -2.76
N ARG A 122 -13.20 -1.82 -2.38
CA ARG A 122 -12.83 -0.90 -1.29
C ARG A 122 -13.20 0.55 -1.58
N MET A 123 -13.18 0.99 -2.84
CA MET A 123 -13.60 2.36 -3.18
C MET A 123 -15.10 2.55 -2.95
N LEU A 124 -15.92 1.53 -3.24
CA LEU A 124 -17.36 1.58 -2.98
C LEU A 124 -17.64 1.65 -1.47
N ALA A 125 -17.06 0.74 -0.69
CA ALA A 125 -17.21 0.76 0.77
C ALA A 125 -16.70 2.07 1.41
N PHE A 126 -15.62 2.65 0.87
CA PHE A 126 -15.13 3.96 1.28
C PHE A 126 -16.12 5.08 0.91
N ALA A 127 -16.68 5.05 -0.30
CA ALA A 127 -17.67 6.04 -0.75
C ALA A 127 -18.94 6.03 0.12
N GLU A 128 -19.41 4.86 0.53
CA GLU A 128 -20.53 4.71 1.47
C GLU A 128 -20.20 5.27 2.87
N SER A 129 -18.93 5.25 3.25
CA SER A 129 -18.46 5.78 4.54
C SER A 129 -18.20 7.29 4.53
N LEU A 130 -18.05 7.91 3.35
CA LEU A 130 -17.73 9.34 3.21
C LEU A 130 -18.71 10.27 3.95
N PRO A 131 -20.05 10.09 3.90
CA PRO A 131 -20.97 10.96 4.62
C PRO A 131 -20.69 11.00 6.13
N LYS A 132 -20.43 9.83 6.74
CA LYS A 132 -20.12 9.73 8.17
C LYS A 132 -18.77 10.38 8.52
N ILE A 133 -17.77 10.22 7.66
CA ILE A 133 -16.45 10.85 7.84
C ILE A 133 -16.58 12.37 7.80
N ARG A 134 -17.34 12.91 6.84
CA ARG A 134 -17.58 14.35 6.69
C ARG A 134 -18.34 14.92 7.88
N GLU A 135 -19.42 14.26 8.31
CA GLU A 135 -20.19 14.68 9.49
C GLU A 135 -19.31 14.74 10.76
N HIS A 136 -18.48 13.72 10.98
CA HIS A 136 -17.57 13.70 12.11
C HIS A 136 -16.51 14.81 12.03
N THR A 137 -15.96 15.03 10.83
CA THR A 137 -14.98 16.07 10.55
C THR A 137 -15.56 17.46 10.82
N ASP A 138 -16.78 17.73 10.34
CA ASP A 138 -17.45 19.02 10.54
C ASP A 138 -17.70 19.30 12.03
N ARG A 139 -18.20 18.29 12.76
CA ARG A 139 -18.40 18.38 14.21
C ARG A 139 -17.11 18.70 14.98
N ASP A 140 -15.99 18.08 14.59
CA ASP A 140 -14.71 18.31 15.25
C ASP A 140 -14.08 19.67 14.88
N LEU A 141 -14.35 20.19 13.67
CA LEU A 141 -13.95 21.54 13.26
C LEU A 141 -14.65 22.64 14.05
N GLU A 142 -15.89 22.41 14.48
CA GLU A 142 -16.69 23.36 15.28
C GLU A 142 -16.23 23.46 16.75
N ARG A 143 -15.36 22.57 17.23
CA ARG A 143 -14.92 22.57 18.63
C ARG A 143 -14.22 23.88 19.03
N PRO A 144 -14.45 24.41 20.26
CA PRO A 144 -13.73 25.57 20.77
C PRO A 144 -12.21 25.33 20.90
N GLY A 145 -11.42 26.38 20.67
CA GLY A 145 -9.96 26.31 20.78
C GLY A 145 -9.30 25.48 19.67
N MET A 146 -8.18 24.82 20.00
CA MET A 146 -7.42 23.94 19.10
C MET A 146 -7.11 22.57 19.72
N PRO A 147 -8.15 21.78 20.08
CA PRO A 147 -7.95 20.43 20.58
C PRO A 147 -7.42 19.50 19.47
N ARG A 148 -6.86 18.35 19.87
CA ARG A 148 -6.27 17.36 18.95
C ARG A 148 -7.24 16.94 17.85
N GLU A 149 -8.51 16.73 18.21
CA GLU A 149 -9.59 16.31 17.31
C GLU A 149 -9.80 17.33 16.18
N LYS A 150 -9.80 18.62 16.51
CA LYS A 150 -9.94 19.71 15.54
C LYS A 150 -8.75 19.77 14.57
N VAL A 151 -7.54 19.55 15.07
CA VAL A 151 -6.34 19.45 14.21
C VAL A 151 -6.45 18.27 13.25
N LEU A 152 -6.87 17.10 13.74
CA LEU A 152 -7.07 15.92 12.90
C LEU A 152 -8.16 16.15 11.84
N ALA A 153 -9.30 16.71 12.22
CA ALA A 153 -10.37 17.07 11.30
C ALA A 153 -9.91 18.07 10.24
N THR A 154 -9.07 19.04 10.62
CA THR A 154 -8.47 20.00 9.68
C THR A 154 -7.56 19.29 8.67
N ILE A 155 -6.75 18.32 9.12
CA ILE A 155 -5.88 17.51 8.23
C ILE A 155 -6.74 16.68 7.27
N VAL A 156 -7.82 16.05 7.75
CA VAL A 156 -8.74 15.26 6.91
C VAL A 156 -9.41 16.14 5.85
N ARG A 157 -9.94 17.31 6.25
CA ARG A 157 -10.53 18.29 5.33
C ARG A 157 -9.53 18.74 4.27
N LEU A 158 -8.31 19.11 4.68
CA LEU A 158 -7.25 19.50 3.75
C LEU A 158 -6.86 18.36 2.80
N LEU A 159 -6.86 17.11 3.26
CA LEU A 159 -6.59 15.95 2.41
C LEU A 159 -7.64 15.81 1.30
N GLU A 160 -8.91 16.00 1.64
CA GLU A 160 -10.02 15.98 0.67
C GLU A 160 -9.92 17.12 -0.35
N ASP A 161 -9.71 18.35 0.12
CA ASP A 161 -9.78 19.55 -0.71
C ASP A 161 -8.52 19.74 -1.58
N THR A 162 -7.34 19.40 -1.05
CA THR A 162 -6.06 19.68 -1.71
C THR A 162 -5.42 18.46 -2.34
N ARG A 163 -5.81 17.24 -1.94
CA ARG A 163 -5.18 15.96 -2.32
C ARG A 163 -3.69 15.88 -1.99
N ILE A 164 -3.19 16.78 -1.13
CA ILE A 164 -1.81 16.73 -0.63
C ILE A 164 -1.64 15.43 0.16
N ARG A 165 -0.49 14.77 -0.04
CA ARG A 165 -0.16 13.56 0.70
C ARG A 165 -0.04 13.87 2.19
N VAL A 166 -0.41 12.91 3.03
CA VAL A 166 -0.27 13.01 4.49
C VAL A 166 1.14 13.45 4.90
N GLY A 167 2.17 12.89 4.26
CA GLY A 167 3.57 13.18 4.61
C GLY A 167 4.06 12.36 5.81
N ASN A 168 5.37 12.14 5.86
CA ASN A 168 6.05 11.48 6.98
C ASN A 168 7.39 12.19 7.19
N ASP A 169 7.79 12.31 8.44
CA ASP A 169 9.00 12.99 8.88
C ASP A 169 10.29 12.32 8.37
N GLU A 170 10.27 11.00 8.20
CA GLU A 170 11.37 10.24 7.58
C GLU A 170 11.61 10.69 6.14
N TYR A 171 10.55 10.74 5.32
CA TYR A 171 10.63 11.20 3.93
C TYR A 171 11.04 12.67 3.81
N ARG A 172 10.61 13.53 4.76
CA ARG A 172 11.04 14.93 4.81
C ARG A 172 12.54 15.04 5.01
N LYS A 173 13.11 14.28 5.96
CA LYS A 173 14.55 14.32 6.27
C LYS A 173 15.39 13.81 5.10
N GLU A 174 14.96 12.75 4.44
CA GLU A 174 15.73 12.10 3.37
C GLU A 174 15.61 12.78 2.01
N ASN A 175 14.43 13.30 1.66
CA ASN A 175 14.15 13.77 0.30
C ASN A 175 13.84 15.28 0.24
N GLY A 176 13.74 15.96 1.38
CA GLY A 176 13.42 17.38 1.45
C GLY A 176 11.99 17.72 1.03
N SER A 177 11.11 16.71 0.91
CA SER A 177 9.71 16.88 0.51
C SER A 177 8.75 16.97 1.70
N TYR A 178 7.68 17.72 1.55
CA TYR A 178 6.67 17.97 2.60
C TYR A 178 5.32 17.35 2.26
N GLY A 179 4.53 17.07 3.29
CA GLY A 179 3.11 16.70 3.22
C GLY A 179 2.35 17.33 4.39
N LEU A 180 1.04 17.12 4.47
CA LEU A 180 0.16 17.81 5.43
C LEU A 180 0.67 17.79 6.87
N THR A 181 1.21 16.67 7.35
CA THR A 181 1.69 16.50 8.72
C THR A 181 3.10 17.04 8.96
N THR A 182 3.80 17.46 7.90
CA THR A 182 5.17 17.97 7.97
C THR A 182 5.31 19.41 7.47
N LEU A 183 4.20 20.06 7.08
CA LEU A 183 4.16 21.46 6.72
C LEU A 183 4.67 22.35 7.86
N ARG A 184 5.18 23.53 7.46
CA ARG A 184 5.68 24.57 8.37
C ARG A 184 5.01 25.89 8.00
N ASN A 185 5.02 26.86 8.90
CA ASN A 185 4.36 28.17 8.67
C ASN A 185 4.79 28.82 7.34
N ARG A 186 6.06 28.71 6.95
CA ARG A 186 6.58 29.26 5.67
C ARG A 186 5.97 28.63 4.40
N HIS A 187 5.31 27.47 4.50
CA HIS A 187 4.69 26.78 3.37
C HIS A 187 3.23 27.19 3.17
N VAL A 188 2.66 28.01 4.05
CA VAL A 188 1.26 28.39 4.03
C VAL A 188 1.16 29.91 4.01
N ASN A 189 0.42 30.44 3.05
CA ASN A 189 0.05 31.84 3.00
C ASN A 189 -1.47 31.96 3.06
N VAL A 190 -1.99 32.80 3.96
CA VAL A 190 -3.43 33.00 4.17
C VAL A 190 -3.78 34.41 3.74
N ILE A 191 -4.63 34.55 2.72
CA ILE A 191 -5.06 35.82 2.16
C ILE A 191 -6.60 35.84 2.17
N GLY A 192 -7.18 36.48 3.19
CA GLY A 192 -8.64 36.48 3.38
C GLY A 192 -9.16 35.04 3.54
N ALA A 193 -10.01 34.61 2.61
CA ALA A 193 -10.54 33.24 2.57
C ALA A 193 -9.67 32.27 1.74
N GLU A 194 -8.62 32.74 1.07
CA GLU A 194 -7.69 31.90 0.30
C GLU A 194 -6.58 31.38 1.21
N VAL A 195 -6.34 30.06 1.17
CA VAL A 195 -5.15 29.44 1.76
C VAL A 195 -4.31 28.83 0.65
N ARG A 196 -3.08 29.34 0.49
CA ARG A 196 -2.14 28.89 -0.53
C ARG A 196 -1.02 28.07 0.10
N PHE A 197 -0.80 26.87 -0.43
CA PHE A 197 0.28 25.99 -0.01
C PHE A 197 1.40 25.98 -1.06
N THR A 198 2.64 26.25 -0.63
CA THR A 198 3.84 26.22 -1.49
C THR A 198 4.96 25.42 -0.82
N PHE A 199 5.31 24.26 -1.39
CA PHE A 199 6.34 23.36 -0.87
C PHE A 199 6.86 22.43 -1.98
N ARG A 200 7.97 21.73 -1.71
CA ARG A 200 8.58 20.69 -2.55
C ARG A 200 8.28 19.30 -1.99
#